data_AF-A0A2U3EB23-F1
#
_entry.id   AF-A0A2U3EB23-F1
#
_cell.length_a   1.000
_cell.length_b   1.000
_cell.length_c   1.000
_cell.angle_alpha   90.00
_cell.angle_beta   90.00
_cell.angle_gamma   90.00
#
_symmetry.space_group_name_H-M   'P 1'
#
loop_
_entity.id
_entity.type
_entity.pdbx_description
1 polymer ?
#
loop_
_entity_poly.entity_id
_entity_poly.type
_entity_poly.pdbx_seq_one_letter_code
_entity_poly.pdbx_strand_id
1 'polypeptide(L)'
;MTTQHRTACDPLPAACDVLVVGSGNAGFVAAISAVQSGAEHVLLIDKCPDEWVGGNTYFTAGAYRTTHSGLPDLLPMVNNVDHETAQKIELSPYTEADFHADLEKVCDGRSDAELASILVWQSNDTIKWLSRQGIRFQLSFNRQAYEVEGKIKFWGGRSLMTEDGGKGLVADLRKAALAHGVRTSWNTALVDLQPPRRMGDEIIAMVNNAGKETAIRAQAIILAAGGFESNPRMRGQFLGPDWTRAMVRGTPYNTGDCLEIAMSRLDAQPYGDWSGCHAVAWDANVNPSMGDRVASNEHTKSGYPLGLMLNTDGRRFVDEGADLRNYTYAEYGRAVLGQPDHVAFQVWDSRVASMLRSEEYREERVERITANSIEELSEKCLARGLRNRANFVQTIRDYNEAVYANRQETSSCPRKFNPAIRDGLSTLSSSKSVDPPKTNWALPLDKGPFLAVKVTCGITFTFGGLKLSADTSQIINSINGKPIPGFYCCGEMLGGLFYHNYPGGSGLTSGAVFGRRAGQAAARRVLAIRQGRSYPGKL
;
A
#
# COMPACT_ATOMS: atom_id res chain seq x y z
N MET A 1 25.67 28.29 14.86
CA MET A 1 25.70 27.23 15.88
C MET A 1 25.61 25.90 15.14
N THR A 2 26.72 25.20 15.08
CA THR A 2 26.96 23.98 14.31
C THR A 2 26.06 22.83 14.78
N THR A 3 25.14 22.41 13.91
CA THR A 3 24.42 21.14 14.00
C THR A 3 25.42 20.00 13.97
N GLN A 4 25.67 19.37 15.12
CA GLN A 4 26.35 18.09 15.18
C GLN A 4 25.53 17.08 14.37
N HIS A 5 26.03 16.70 13.21
CA HIS A 5 25.67 15.45 12.58
C HIS A 5 26.02 14.33 13.57
N ARG A 6 25.03 13.73 14.22
CA ARG A 6 25.20 12.45 14.93
C ARG A 6 25.41 11.36 13.88
N THR A 7 26.63 11.24 13.39
CA THR A 7 27.12 10.07 12.66
C THR A 7 27.91 9.19 13.64
N ALA A 8 27.63 7.87 13.62
CA ALA A 8 28.20 6.77 14.42
C ALA A 8 27.49 6.41 15.76
N CYS A 9 26.96 5.18 15.77
CA CYS A 9 26.63 4.26 16.88
C CYS A 9 26.73 4.79 18.33
N ASP A 10 25.66 5.39 18.85
CA ASP A 10 25.43 5.32 20.30
C ASP A 10 25.20 3.84 20.66
N PRO A 11 25.96 3.24 21.60
CA PRO A 11 25.84 1.82 21.93
C PRO A 11 24.44 1.49 22.41
N LEU A 12 23.81 0.44 21.86
CA LEU A 12 22.46 0.02 22.21
C LEU A 12 22.25 0.03 23.74
N PRO A 13 21.15 0.60 24.24
CA PRO A 13 20.90 0.62 25.67
C PRO A 13 20.60 -0.80 26.17
N ALA A 14 21.06 -1.12 27.39
CA ALA A 14 20.75 -2.41 28.00
C ALA A 14 19.26 -2.56 28.37
N ALA A 15 18.54 -1.44 28.53
CA ALA A 15 17.12 -1.42 28.83
C ALA A 15 16.43 -0.15 28.27
N CYS A 16 15.11 -0.25 28.05
CA CYS A 16 14.24 0.86 27.70
C CYS A 16 12.83 0.62 28.29
N ASP A 17 11.99 1.66 28.34
CA ASP A 17 10.59 1.48 28.75
C ASP A 17 9.80 0.76 27.65
N VAL A 18 9.91 1.28 26.43
CA VAL A 18 9.19 0.79 25.25
C VAL A 18 10.17 0.55 24.11
N LEU A 19 10.22 -0.69 23.62
CA LEU A 19 10.92 -1.04 22.39
C LEU A 19 9.93 -1.09 21.23
N VAL A 20 10.17 -0.32 20.18
CA VAL A 20 9.40 -0.34 18.94
C VAL A 20 10.23 -0.98 17.84
N VAL A 21 9.67 -1.96 17.14
CA VAL A 21 10.39 -2.75 16.12
C VAL A 21 9.80 -2.48 14.75
N GLY A 22 10.55 -1.77 13.90
CA GLY A 22 10.15 -1.35 12.56
C GLY A 22 10.00 0.17 12.43
N SER A 23 10.54 0.75 11.37
CA SER A 23 10.62 2.18 11.11
C SER A 23 9.62 2.70 10.07
N GLY A 24 8.55 1.95 9.80
CA GLY A 24 7.45 2.46 8.97
C GLY A 24 6.62 3.54 9.66
N ASN A 25 5.60 4.05 8.97
CA ASN A 25 4.60 4.97 9.53
C ASN A 25 4.08 4.49 10.89
N ALA A 26 3.69 3.22 11.00
CA ALA A 26 3.16 2.66 12.23
C ALA A 26 4.17 2.69 13.40
N GLY A 27 5.44 2.40 13.14
CA GLY A 27 6.48 2.36 14.15
C GLY A 27 6.86 3.75 14.67
N PHE A 28 7.09 4.71 13.78
CA PHE A 28 7.34 6.10 14.21
C PHE A 28 6.17 6.70 14.98
N VAL A 29 4.94 6.46 14.50
CA VAL A 29 3.73 6.93 15.18
C VAL A 29 3.59 6.30 16.56
N ALA A 30 3.85 4.99 16.69
CA ALA A 30 3.84 4.31 17.98
C ALA A 30 4.88 4.86 18.95
N ALA A 31 6.11 5.11 18.48
CA ALA A 31 7.19 5.65 19.31
C ALA A 31 6.87 7.06 19.82
N ILE A 32 6.42 7.96 18.94
CA ILE A 32 6.03 9.33 19.30
C ILE A 32 4.86 9.29 20.30
N SER A 33 3.84 8.47 20.02
CA SER A 33 2.68 8.33 20.88
C SER A 33 3.03 7.78 22.27
N ALA A 34 3.98 6.84 22.35
CA ALA A 34 4.47 6.32 23.63
C ALA A 34 5.15 7.39 24.47
N VAL A 35 6.02 8.21 23.87
CA VAL A 35 6.66 9.33 24.58
C VAL A 35 5.62 10.32 25.10
N GLN A 36 4.70 10.77 24.22
CA GLN A 36 3.65 11.72 24.61
C GLN A 36 2.70 11.17 25.69
N SER A 37 2.64 9.86 25.83
CA SER A 37 1.82 9.17 26.84
C SER A 37 2.59 8.85 28.12
N GLY A 38 3.84 9.33 28.26
CA GLY A 38 4.62 9.27 29.51
C GLY A 38 5.70 8.20 29.58
N ALA A 39 6.02 7.50 28.48
CA ALA A 39 7.24 6.69 28.42
C ALA A 39 8.45 7.60 28.27
N GLU A 40 9.50 7.41 29.08
CA GLU A 40 10.68 8.28 29.08
C GLU A 40 11.79 7.75 28.18
N HIS A 41 11.94 6.43 28.12
CA HIS A 41 12.98 5.76 27.35
C HIS A 41 12.36 4.90 26.25
N VAL A 42 12.12 5.51 25.10
CA VAL A 42 11.61 4.83 23.91
C VAL A 42 12.75 4.59 22.92
N LEU A 43 12.95 3.32 22.54
CA LEU A 43 13.89 2.91 21.51
C LEU A 43 13.13 2.36 20.31
N LEU A 44 13.37 2.92 19.12
CA LEU A 44 12.90 2.40 17.85
C LEU A 44 14.06 1.72 17.13
N ILE A 45 13.91 0.44 16.79
CA ILE A 45 14.91 -0.32 16.03
C ILE A 45 14.38 -0.68 14.64
N ASP A 46 15.28 -0.78 13.67
CA ASP A 46 14.98 -1.40 12.38
C ASP A 46 16.19 -2.21 11.90
N LYS A 47 15.93 -3.34 11.24
CA LYS A 47 16.98 -4.17 10.68
C LYS A 47 17.60 -3.57 9.42
N CYS A 48 16.91 -2.67 8.74
CA CYS A 48 17.45 -2.01 7.57
C CYS A 48 18.55 -0.99 7.95
N PRO A 49 19.49 -0.70 7.04
CA PRO A 49 20.41 0.41 7.20
C PRO A 49 19.67 1.76 7.11
N ASP A 50 20.31 2.84 7.58
CA ASP A 50 19.70 4.17 7.67
C ASP A 50 19.09 4.65 6.34
N GLU A 51 19.78 4.37 5.24
CA GLU A 51 19.35 4.74 3.88
C GLU A 51 18.02 4.07 3.46
N TRP A 52 17.60 3.00 4.14
CA TRP A 52 16.39 2.21 3.86
C TRP A 52 15.26 2.41 4.87
N VAL A 53 15.44 3.29 5.86
CA VAL A 53 14.44 3.62 6.87
C VAL A 53 13.12 4.04 6.24
N GLY A 54 12.01 3.63 6.86
CA GLY A 54 10.64 3.88 6.40
C GLY A 54 9.92 2.63 5.90
N GLY A 55 10.64 1.53 5.62
CA GLY A 55 10.04 0.33 5.04
C GLY A 55 9.21 0.65 3.78
N ASN A 56 8.05 0.00 3.62
CA ASN A 56 7.13 0.34 2.52
C ASN A 56 6.49 1.73 2.60
N THR A 57 6.48 2.35 3.78
CA THR A 57 5.99 3.73 3.92
C THR A 57 6.79 4.67 3.02
N TYR A 58 8.07 4.42 2.80
CA TYR A 58 8.90 5.24 1.91
C TYR A 58 8.41 5.23 0.45
N PHE A 59 7.84 4.11 -0.01
CA PHE A 59 7.50 3.88 -1.42
C PHE A 59 6.06 4.27 -1.79
N THR A 60 5.24 4.64 -0.81
CA THR A 60 3.86 5.06 -1.06
C THR A 60 3.78 6.40 -1.77
N ALA A 61 2.65 6.63 -2.45
CA ALA A 61 2.25 7.93 -2.95
C ALA A 61 1.82 8.93 -1.84
N GLY A 62 1.71 8.48 -0.59
CA GLY A 62 1.39 9.32 0.56
C GLY A 62 -0.10 9.53 0.84
N ALA A 63 -0.99 8.82 0.14
CA ALA A 63 -2.43 9.02 0.30
C ALA A 63 -2.93 8.52 1.67
N TYR A 64 -3.68 9.36 2.39
CA TYR A 64 -4.40 8.98 3.60
C TYR A 64 -5.91 9.04 3.35
N ARG A 65 -6.61 7.97 3.71
CA ARG A 65 -8.08 7.94 3.73
C ARG A 65 -8.54 8.27 5.14
N THR A 66 -9.31 9.32 5.31
CA THR A 66 -9.79 9.75 6.63
C THR A 66 -11.18 10.31 6.52
N THR A 67 -12.01 10.12 7.54
CA THR A 67 -13.27 10.86 7.66
C THR A 67 -12.98 12.35 7.78
N HIS A 68 -13.88 13.19 7.29
CA HIS A 68 -13.79 14.65 7.42
C HIS A 68 -15.13 15.33 7.14
N SER A 69 -15.35 16.49 7.76
CA SER A 69 -16.59 17.30 7.59
C SER A 69 -16.55 18.24 6.37
N GLY A 70 -15.86 17.82 5.30
CA GLY A 70 -15.63 18.61 4.09
C GLY A 70 -14.38 19.50 4.15
N LEU A 71 -14.26 20.45 3.22
CA LEU A 71 -13.08 21.31 3.07
C LEU A 71 -12.64 22.06 4.34
N PRO A 72 -13.53 22.72 5.11
CA PRO A 72 -13.12 23.50 6.29
C PRO A 72 -12.40 22.66 7.35
N ASP A 73 -12.68 21.36 7.40
CA ASP A 73 -12.04 20.43 8.33
C ASP A 73 -10.58 20.10 7.95
N LEU A 74 -10.28 20.10 6.65
CA LEU A 74 -8.96 19.76 6.11
C LEU A 74 -8.05 20.98 5.90
N LEU A 75 -8.62 22.15 5.60
CA LEU A 75 -7.85 23.38 5.33
C LEU A 75 -6.77 23.69 6.39
N PRO A 76 -7.02 23.54 7.70
CA PRO A 76 -5.99 23.85 8.70
C PRO A 76 -4.75 22.95 8.66
N MET A 77 -4.83 21.78 8.01
CA MET A 77 -3.75 20.79 7.98
C MET A 77 -2.96 20.77 6.67
N VAL A 78 -3.47 21.40 5.60
CA VAL A 78 -2.88 21.33 4.26
C VAL A 78 -2.06 22.57 3.95
N ASN A 79 -0.95 22.39 3.23
CA ASN A 79 0.00 23.47 2.92
C ASN A 79 0.00 23.91 1.44
N ASN A 80 -0.91 23.41 0.62
CA ASN A 80 -0.96 23.65 -0.83
C ASN A 80 -2.29 24.27 -1.31
N VAL A 81 -3.03 24.94 -0.42
CA VAL A 81 -4.30 25.59 -0.74
C VAL A 81 -4.28 27.03 -0.23
N ASP A 82 -4.27 27.99 -1.15
CA ASP A 82 -4.46 29.40 -0.83
C ASP A 82 -5.95 29.78 -0.79
N HIS A 83 -6.24 31.04 -0.41
CA HIS A 83 -7.62 31.51 -0.27
C HIS A 83 -8.41 31.49 -1.59
N GLU A 84 -7.76 31.80 -2.72
CA GLU A 84 -8.44 31.79 -4.03
C GLU A 84 -8.76 30.36 -4.47
N THR A 85 -7.82 29.44 -4.31
CA THR A 85 -8.00 28.02 -4.63
C THR A 85 -9.09 27.41 -3.73
N ALA A 86 -9.13 27.77 -2.45
CA ALA A 86 -10.17 27.30 -1.54
C ALA A 86 -11.59 27.63 -2.02
N GLN A 87 -11.81 28.79 -2.65
CA GLN A 87 -13.12 29.18 -3.21
C GLN A 87 -13.53 28.35 -4.43
N LYS A 88 -12.56 27.72 -5.10
CA LYS A 88 -12.78 26.84 -6.26
C LYS A 88 -13.01 25.39 -5.85
N ILE A 89 -12.66 24.98 -4.63
CA ILE A 89 -12.79 23.59 -4.19
C ILE A 89 -14.21 23.29 -3.72
N GLU A 90 -14.78 22.22 -4.27
CA GLU A 90 -16.00 21.60 -3.78
C GLU A 90 -15.66 20.22 -3.23
N LEU A 91 -15.55 20.13 -1.90
CA LEU A 91 -15.24 18.90 -1.18
C LEU A 91 -16.31 18.62 -0.14
N SER A 92 -17.22 17.71 -0.49
CA SER A 92 -18.25 17.19 0.41
C SER A 92 -17.63 16.41 1.58
N PRO A 93 -18.36 16.27 2.70
CA PRO A 93 -17.97 15.37 3.78
C PRO A 93 -17.70 13.96 3.29
N TYR A 94 -16.71 13.31 3.89
CA TYR A 94 -16.50 11.88 3.79
C TYR A 94 -16.75 11.29 5.18
N THR A 95 -17.92 10.69 5.34
CA THR A 95 -18.47 10.30 6.64
C THR A 95 -17.98 8.93 7.08
N GLU A 96 -18.27 8.57 8.34
CA GLU A 96 -18.01 7.21 8.84
C GLU A 96 -18.77 6.17 8.03
N ALA A 97 -20.03 6.47 7.63
CA ALA A 97 -20.83 5.59 6.79
C ALA A 97 -20.19 5.37 5.42
N ASP A 98 -19.63 6.42 4.80
CA ASP A 98 -18.93 6.29 3.51
C ASP A 98 -17.68 5.41 3.63
N PHE A 99 -16.92 5.54 4.72
CA PHE A 99 -15.73 4.72 4.95
C PHE A 99 -16.08 3.27 5.29
N HIS A 100 -17.10 3.03 6.10
CA HIS A 100 -17.61 1.68 6.34
C HIS A 100 -18.10 1.03 5.04
N ALA A 101 -18.87 1.73 4.22
CA ALA A 101 -19.37 1.22 2.95
C ALA A 101 -18.23 0.88 1.97
N ASP A 102 -17.18 1.71 1.91
CA ASP A 102 -16.00 1.42 1.09
C ASP A 102 -15.24 0.19 1.59
N LEU A 103 -15.08 0.02 2.91
CA LEU A 103 -14.47 -1.18 3.50
C LEU A 103 -15.29 -2.44 3.22
N GLU A 104 -16.60 -2.38 3.47
CA GLU A 104 -17.52 -3.50 3.23
C GLU A 104 -17.49 -3.93 1.76
N LYS A 105 -17.56 -2.97 0.84
CA LYS A 105 -17.56 -3.24 -0.61
C LYS A 105 -16.27 -3.92 -1.08
N VAL A 106 -15.09 -3.44 -0.69
CA VAL A 106 -13.83 -3.93 -1.26
C VAL A 106 -13.23 -5.11 -0.50
N CYS A 107 -13.69 -5.33 0.74
CA CYS A 107 -13.27 -6.46 1.57
C CYS A 107 -14.35 -7.56 1.65
N ASP A 108 -15.38 -7.51 0.80
CA ASP A 108 -16.51 -8.46 0.75
C ASP A 108 -17.20 -8.68 2.12
N GLY A 109 -17.31 -7.61 2.93
CA GLY A 109 -17.88 -7.65 4.27
C GLY A 109 -17.06 -8.48 5.30
N ARG A 110 -15.82 -8.84 4.99
CA ARG A 110 -14.99 -9.73 5.84
C ARG A 110 -14.14 -9.02 6.88
N SER A 111 -14.02 -7.69 6.80
CA SER A 111 -13.28 -6.90 7.78
C SER A 111 -13.80 -7.13 9.20
N ASP A 112 -12.88 -7.23 10.16
CA ASP A 112 -13.20 -7.30 11.58
C ASP A 112 -13.94 -6.03 12.02
N ALA A 113 -15.19 -6.18 12.47
CA ALA A 113 -16.08 -5.06 12.70
C ALA A 113 -15.57 -4.08 13.78
N GLU A 114 -14.93 -4.58 14.85
CA GLU A 114 -14.39 -3.72 15.90
C GLU A 114 -13.15 -2.96 15.40
N LEU A 115 -12.23 -3.64 14.73
CA LEU A 115 -11.03 -3.00 14.17
C LEU A 115 -11.40 -1.98 13.08
N ALA A 116 -12.36 -2.31 12.21
CA ALA A 116 -12.87 -1.41 11.19
C ALA A 116 -13.52 -0.17 11.81
N SER A 117 -14.35 -0.34 12.84
CA SER A 117 -15.00 0.78 13.53
C SER A 117 -13.97 1.72 14.16
N ILE A 118 -12.93 1.17 14.79
CA ILE A 118 -11.83 1.97 15.36
C ILE A 118 -11.07 2.73 14.27
N LEU A 119 -10.73 2.05 13.17
CA LEU A 119 -10.04 2.69 12.04
C LEU A 119 -10.84 3.89 11.53
N VAL A 120 -12.14 3.71 11.31
CA VAL A 120 -13.03 4.72 10.74
C VAL A 120 -13.18 5.89 11.71
N TRP A 121 -13.66 5.62 12.94
CA TRP A 121 -13.90 6.64 13.97
C TRP A 121 -12.65 7.45 14.30
N GLN A 122 -11.49 6.80 14.47
CA GLN A 122 -10.27 7.47 14.92
C GLN A 122 -9.42 8.07 13.80
N SER A 123 -9.81 7.87 12.54
CA SER A 123 -9.03 8.34 11.39
C SER A 123 -8.79 9.85 11.45
N ASN A 124 -9.85 10.66 11.54
CA ASN A 124 -9.75 12.13 11.51
C ASN A 124 -8.89 12.71 12.64
N ASP A 125 -9.16 12.30 13.89
CA ASP A 125 -8.38 12.78 15.03
C ASP A 125 -6.90 12.37 14.93
N THR A 126 -6.62 11.16 14.44
CA THR A 126 -5.24 10.68 14.28
C THR A 126 -4.50 11.47 13.20
N ILE A 127 -5.14 11.77 12.07
CA ILE A 127 -4.50 12.58 11.01
C ILE A 127 -4.26 14.02 11.47
N LYS A 128 -5.22 14.62 12.18
CA LYS A 128 -5.03 15.93 12.83
C LYS A 128 -3.89 15.91 13.83
N TRP A 129 -3.77 14.84 14.61
CA TRP A 129 -2.65 14.67 15.53
C TRP A 129 -1.31 14.56 14.80
N LEU A 130 -1.22 13.82 13.68
CA LEU A 130 -0.02 13.77 12.84
C LEU A 130 0.37 15.14 12.31
N SER A 131 -0.60 15.92 11.82
CA SER A 131 -0.37 17.29 11.36
C SER A 131 0.26 18.14 12.48
N ARG A 132 -0.24 18.04 13.71
CA ARG A 132 0.36 18.69 14.89
C ARG A 132 1.76 18.18 15.25
N GLN A 133 2.13 16.95 14.87
CA GLN A 133 3.50 16.44 15.03
C GLN A 133 4.46 16.96 13.95
N GLY A 134 3.97 17.75 12.98
CA GLY A 134 4.77 18.33 11.91
C GLY A 134 4.76 17.52 10.61
N ILE A 135 3.85 16.56 10.45
CA ILE A 135 3.66 15.86 9.18
C ILE A 135 2.93 16.78 8.21
N ARG A 136 3.53 17.04 7.04
CA ARG A 136 2.98 17.96 6.04
C ARG A 136 1.97 17.25 5.14
N PHE A 137 0.74 17.74 5.15
CA PHE A 137 -0.32 17.25 4.29
C PHE A 137 -0.66 18.23 3.17
N GLN A 138 -1.21 17.69 2.10
CA GLN A 138 -1.64 18.38 0.89
C GLN A 138 -2.97 17.80 0.42
N LEU A 139 -3.79 18.62 -0.25
CA LEU A 139 -4.87 18.09 -1.04
C LEU A 139 -4.34 17.44 -2.33
N SER A 140 -4.87 16.27 -2.68
CA SER A 140 -4.36 15.40 -3.75
C SER A 140 -4.83 15.82 -5.15
N PHE A 141 -4.53 17.05 -5.55
CA PHE A 141 -4.94 17.61 -6.85
C PHE A 141 -4.47 16.76 -8.04
N ASN A 142 -3.23 16.27 -8.00
CA ASN A 142 -2.58 15.54 -9.09
C ASN A 142 -3.10 14.12 -9.31
N ARG A 143 -3.88 13.55 -8.39
CA ARG A 143 -4.28 12.14 -8.43
C ARG A 143 -5.77 11.89 -8.22
N GLN A 144 -6.45 12.79 -7.52
CA GLN A 144 -7.84 12.60 -7.08
C GLN A 144 -8.70 13.85 -7.26
N ALA A 145 -8.30 14.82 -8.08
CA ALA A 145 -9.12 15.99 -8.41
C ALA A 145 -9.16 16.34 -9.91
N TYR A 146 -10.28 16.91 -10.34
CA TYR A 146 -10.57 17.37 -11.70
C TYR A 146 -11.31 18.70 -11.58
N GLU A 147 -11.09 19.59 -12.54
CA GLU A 147 -11.90 20.79 -12.69
C GLU A 147 -13.17 20.46 -13.49
N VAL A 148 -14.32 20.75 -12.90
CA VAL A 148 -15.65 20.57 -13.48
C VAL A 148 -16.39 21.88 -13.30
N GLU A 149 -16.72 22.54 -14.41
CA GLU A 149 -17.46 23.82 -14.42
C GLU A 149 -16.81 24.91 -13.55
N GLY A 150 -15.47 25.01 -13.59
CA GLY A 150 -14.71 25.99 -12.80
C GLY A 150 -14.58 25.64 -11.32
N LYS A 151 -15.03 24.44 -10.89
CA LYS A 151 -14.89 23.92 -9.53
C LYS A 151 -14.00 22.70 -9.49
N ILE A 152 -13.08 22.66 -8.53
CA ILE A 152 -12.20 21.52 -8.30
C ILE A 152 -12.94 20.51 -7.41
N LYS A 153 -13.24 19.34 -7.97
CA LYS A 153 -13.96 18.26 -7.27
C LYS A 153 -13.03 17.08 -6.99
N PHE A 154 -13.11 16.55 -5.79
CA PHE A 154 -12.36 15.35 -5.38
C PHE A 154 -13.25 14.10 -5.44
N TRP A 155 -12.66 12.93 -5.67
CA TRP A 155 -13.41 11.66 -5.72
C TRP A 155 -12.75 10.52 -4.91
N GLY A 156 -13.53 9.45 -4.70
CA GLY A 156 -13.04 8.17 -4.21
C GLY A 156 -12.52 8.17 -2.77
N GLY A 157 -12.94 9.14 -1.93
CA GLY A 157 -12.61 9.20 -0.51
C GLY A 157 -11.13 9.44 -0.19
N ARG A 158 -10.36 10.01 -1.13
CA ARG A 158 -8.90 10.23 -1.00
C ARG A 158 -8.51 11.67 -1.34
N SER A 159 -9.02 12.62 -0.57
CA SER A 159 -8.71 14.04 -0.75
C SER A 159 -7.32 14.43 -0.22
N LEU A 160 -6.76 13.64 0.71
CA LEU A 160 -5.55 14.00 1.46
C LEU A 160 -4.33 13.12 1.08
N MET A 161 -3.18 13.74 0.94
CA MET A 161 -1.89 13.07 0.81
C MET A 161 -0.78 13.79 1.56
N THR A 162 0.36 13.14 1.78
CA THR A 162 1.55 13.79 2.32
C THR A 162 2.33 14.51 1.23
N GLU A 163 2.97 15.62 1.60
CA GLU A 163 3.93 16.30 0.73
C GLU A 163 5.08 15.33 0.37
N ASP A 164 5.47 15.30 -0.90
CA ASP A 164 6.49 14.38 -1.45
C ASP A 164 6.21 12.87 -1.22
N GLY A 165 4.94 12.51 -0.99
CA GLY A 165 4.52 11.13 -0.78
C GLY A 165 5.21 10.47 0.41
N GLY A 166 5.61 9.20 0.24
CA GLY A 166 6.27 8.42 1.28
C GLY A 166 7.61 8.98 1.74
N LYS A 167 8.35 9.65 0.86
CA LYS A 167 9.67 10.22 1.17
C LYS A 167 9.54 11.36 2.16
N GLY A 168 8.63 12.29 1.88
CA GLY A 168 8.33 13.41 2.77
C GLY A 168 7.74 12.92 4.09
N LEU A 169 6.83 11.94 4.06
CA LEU A 169 6.27 11.33 5.27
C LEU A 169 7.36 10.74 6.19
N VAL A 170 8.28 9.93 5.65
CA VAL A 170 9.37 9.34 6.45
C VAL A 170 10.32 10.42 6.99
N ALA A 171 10.63 11.44 6.19
CA ALA A 171 11.46 12.56 6.65
C ALA A 171 10.80 13.33 7.81
N ASP A 172 9.51 13.65 7.68
CA ASP A 172 8.76 14.37 8.71
C ASP A 172 8.60 13.53 9.98
N LEU A 173 8.33 12.22 9.86
CA LEU A 173 8.25 11.30 11.00
C LEU A 173 9.58 11.17 11.75
N ARG A 174 10.70 11.07 11.02
CA ARG A 174 12.04 11.05 11.62
C ARG A 174 12.32 12.32 12.41
N LYS A 175 11.98 13.48 11.83
CA LYS A 175 12.13 14.79 12.48
C LYS A 175 11.27 14.87 13.74
N ALA A 176 10.01 14.45 13.66
CA ALA A 176 9.09 14.45 14.79
C ALA A 176 9.57 13.51 15.92
N ALA A 177 10.00 12.29 15.59
CA ALA A 177 10.52 11.34 16.55
C ALA A 177 11.78 11.88 17.27
N LEU A 178 12.70 12.49 16.54
CA LEU A 178 13.88 13.14 17.12
C LEU A 178 13.49 14.30 18.05
N ALA A 179 12.51 15.13 17.67
CA ALA A 179 12.04 16.24 18.49
C ALA A 179 11.39 15.78 19.81
N HIS A 180 10.78 14.60 19.82
CA HIS A 180 10.25 13.96 21.03
C HIS A 180 11.31 13.15 21.80
N GLY A 181 12.56 13.12 21.37
CA GLY A 181 13.62 12.38 22.06
C GLY A 181 13.56 10.86 21.89
N VAL A 182 12.84 10.36 20.87
CA VAL A 182 12.86 8.93 20.52
C VAL A 182 14.26 8.55 20.08
N ARG A 183 14.85 7.55 20.75
CA ARG A 183 16.12 6.98 20.34
C ARG A 183 15.90 6.03 19.18
N THR A 184 16.76 6.08 18.16
CA THR A 184 16.68 5.18 16.99
C THR A 184 17.95 4.34 16.85
N SER A 185 17.81 3.13 16.30
CA SER A 185 18.94 2.26 15.94
C SER A 185 18.66 1.47 14.67
N TRP A 186 19.56 1.59 13.70
CA TRP A 186 19.47 0.92 12.40
C TRP A 186 20.40 -0.29 12.33
N ASN A 187 20.30 -1.09 11.28
CA ASN A 187 21.01 -2.37 11.18
C ASN A 187 20.79 -3.26 12.42
N THR A 188 19.63 -3.12 13.08
CA THR A 188 19.29 -3.74 14.37
C THR A 188 18.07 -4.62 14.19
N ALA A 189 18.29 -5.89 13.90
CA ALA A 189 17.22 -6.87 13.73
C ALA A 189 16.77 -7.45 15.07
N LEU A 190 15.47 -7.49 15.34
CA LEU A 190 14.93 -8.36 16.38
C LEU A 190 15.07 -9.82 15.92
N VAL A 191 15.73 -10.66 16.71
CA VAL A 191 15.97 -12.08 16.37
C VAL A 191 15.30 -13.04 17.34
N ASP A 192 15.03 -12.63 18.57
CA ASP A 192 14.30 -13.46 19.54
C ASP A 192 13.57 -12.63 20.60
N LEU A 193 12.55 -13.24 21.21
CA LEU A 193 11.77 -12.67 22.31
C LEU A 193 11.62 -13.68 23.44
N GLN A 194 11.86 -13.21 24.67
CA GLN A 194 11.54 -13.97 25.88
C GLN A 194 10.46 -13.19 26.66
N PRO A 195 9.23 -13.72 26.71
CA PRO A 195 8.15 -13.09 27.46
C PRO A 195 8.45 -13.11 28.98
N PRO A 196 7.83 -12.21 29.75
CA PRO A 196 8.04 -12.15 31.18
C PRO A 196 7.53 -13.41 31.87
N ARG A 197 8.25 -13.92 32.88
CA ARG A 197 7.84 -15.11 33.64
C ARG A 197 6.74 -14.79 34.64
N ARG A 198 6.75 -13.58 35.19
CA ARG A 198 5.75 -13.05 36.11
C ARG A 198 5.30 -11.66 35.68
N MET A 199 4.10 -11.29 36.11
CA MET A 199 3.57 -9.95 35.86
C MET A 199 4.45 -8.91 36.56
N GLY A 200 5.03 -7.98 35.78
CA GLY A 200 5.97 -6.96 36.25
C GLY A 200 7.43 -7.23 35.91
N ASP A 201 7.77 -8.44 35.45
CA ASP A 201 9.10 -8.73 34.91
C ASP A 201 9.30 -8.01 33.56
N GLU A 202 10.56 -7.69 33.27
CA GLU A 202 10.97 -7.15 31.96
C GLU A 202 10.89 -8.24 30.88
N ILE A 203 10.53 -7.81 29.68
CA ILE A 203 10.66 -8.59 28.44
C ILE A 203 12.12 -8.53 28.00
N ILE A 204 12.69 -9.64 27.55
CA ILE A 204 14.03 -9.65 26.95
C ILE A 204 13.88 -9.78 25.44
N ALA A 205 14.32 -8.75 24.71
CA ALA A 205 14.44 -8.76 23.27
C ALA A 205 15.90 -9.03 22.89
N MET A 206 16.14 -10.10 22.12
CA MET A 206 17.45 -10.32 21.52
C MET A 206 17.50 -9.60 20.17
N VAL A 207 18.52 -8.76 19.99
CA VAL A 207 18.73 -8.05 18.75
C VAL A 207 20.09 -8.35 18.16
N ASN A 208 20.17 -8.47 16.84
CA ASN A 208 21.42 -8.48 16.09
C ASN A 208 21.67 -7.07 15.54
N ASN A 209 22.70 -6.40 16.04
CA ASN A 209 23.16 -5.11 15.53
C ASN A 209 24.47 -5.29 14.76
N ALA A 210 24.41 -5.18 13.44
CA ALA A 210 25.56 -5.30 12.55
C ALA A 210 26.44 -6.56 12.83
N GLY A 211 25.81 -7.71 13.07
CA GLY A 211 26.47 -8.98 13.34
C GLY A 211 26.71 -9.30 14.82
N LYS A 212 26.44 -8.36 15.73
CA LYS A 212 26.57 -8.56 17.18
C LYS A 212 25.22 -8.75 17.85
N GLU A 213 25.04 -9.88 18.51
CA GLU A 213 23.85 -10.14 19.32
C GLU A 213 23.92 -9.44 20.68
N THR A 214 22.83 -8.81 21.11
CA THR A 214 22.72 -8.10 22.39
C THR A 214 21.30 -8.17 22.91
N ALA A 215 21.16 -8.36 24.23
CA ALA A 215 19.87 -8.32 24.91
C ALA A 215 19.48 -6.87 25.25
N ILE A 216 18.22 -6.51 24.99
CA ILE A 216 17.57 -5.28 25.45
C ILE A 216 16.40 -5.67 26.34
N ARG A 217 16.37 -5.14 27.56
CA ARG A 217 15.24 -5.32 28.48
C ARG A 217 14.19 -4.23 28.25
N ALA A 218 12.91 -4.61 28.18
CA ALA A 218 11.82 -3.68 27.93
C ALA A 218 10.58 -3.99 28.78
N GLN A 219 9.83 -2.97 29.18
CA GLN A 219 8.56 -3.17 29.88
C GLN A 219 7.39 -3.42 28.92
N ALA A 220 7.51 -2.90 27.69
CA ALA A 220 6.61 -3.15 26.59
C ALA A 220 7.36 -3.22 25.26
N ILE A 221 6.86 -4.06 24.34
CA ILE A 221 7.34 -4.17 22.97
C ILE A 221 6.18 -3.94 22.01
N ILE A 222 6.40 -3.07 21.02
CA ILE A 222 5.48 -2.80 19.92
C ILE A 222 6.09 -3.34 18.63
N LEU A 223 5.45 -4.35 18.03
CA LEU A 223 5.84 -4.91 16.74
C LEU A 223 5.16 -4.14 15.60
N ALA A 224 5.96 -3.45 14.78
CA ALA A 224 5.53 -2.59 13.68
C ALA A 224 6.34 -2.87 12.40
N ALA A 225 6.73 -4.14 12.19
CA ALA A 225 7.74 -4.57 11.24
C ALA A 225 7.20 -4.94 9.83
N GLY A 226 5.97 -4.55 9.51
CA GLY A 226 5.37 -4.78 8.19
C GLY A 226 4.95 -6.23 7.93
N GLY A 227 4.66 -6.53 6.66
CA GLY A 227 4.25 -7.85 6.20
C GLY A 227 5.43 -8.78 5.83
N PHE A 228 5.18 -9.65 4.84
CA PHE A 228 6.14 -10.64 4.35
C PHE A 228 6.33 -10.63 2.83
N GLU A 229 5.90 -9.58 2.13
CA GLU A 229 5.92 -9.49 0.67
C GLU A 229 7.32 -9.56 0.04
N SER A 230 8.38 -9.36 0.83
CA SER A 230 9.78 -9.47 0.39
C SER A 230 10.40 -10.83 0.70
N ASN A 231 9.61 -11.78 1.23
CA ASN A 231 10.06 -13.14 1.51
C ASN A 231 9.47 -14.12 0.49
N PRO A 232 10.25 -14.59 -0.52
CA PRO A 232 9.77 -15.55 -1.50
C PRO A 232 9.23 -16.84 -0.89
N ARG A 233 9.81 -17.34 0.21
CA ARG A 233 9.33 -18.56 0.88
C ARG A 233 7.93 -18.36 1.45
N MET A 234 7.72 -17.29 2.23
CA MET A 234 6.39 -17.00 2.81
C MET A 234 5.36 -16.65 1.73
N ARG A 235 5.76 -15.93 0.67
CA ARG A 235 4.89 -15.69 -0.49
C ARG A 235 4.42 -17.00 -1.12
N GLY A 236 5.34 -17.90 -1.41
CA GLY A 236 5.03 -19.23 -1.94
C GLY A 236 4.09 -20.03 -1.03
N GLN A 237 4.35 -19.99 0.28
CA GLN A 237 3.58 -20.70 1.29
C GLN A 237 2.15 -20.17 1.47
N PHE A 238 1.96 -18.86 1.52
CA PHE A 238 0.67 -18.27 1.91
C PHE A 238 -0.13 -17.69 0.73
N LEU A 239 0.53 -17.11 -0.27
CA LEU A 239 -0.15 -16.48 -1.42
C LEU A 239 -0.29 -17.45 -2.61
N GLY A 240 0.60 -18.45 -2.70
CA GLY A 240 0.64 -19.47 -3.75
C GLY A 240 1.97 -19.54 -4.49
N PRO A 241 2.24 -20.61 -5.24
CA PRO A 241 3.56 -20.91 -5.81
C PRO A 241 4.10 -19.81 -6.74
N ASP A 242 3.23 -19.21 -7.55
CA ASP A 242 3.61 -18.17 -8.51
C ASP A 242 4.06 -16.86 -7.84
N TRP A 243 3.64 -16.61 -6.60
CA TRP A 243 4.01 -15.41 -5.86
C TRP A 243 5.49 -15.36 -5.47
N THR A 244 6.20 -16.47 -5.59
CA THR A 244 7.67 -16.49 -5.51
C THR A 244 8.31 -15.61 -6.58
N ARG A 245 7.66 -15.43 -7.74
CA ARG A 245 8.14 -14.68 -8.91
C ARG A 245 7.60 -13.26 -9.02
N ALA A 246 6.68 -12.84 -8.15
CA ALA A 246 6.22 -11.45 -8.11
C ALA A 246 7.37 -10.50 -7.74
N MET A 247 7.44 -9.35 -8.41
CA MET A 247 8.43 -8.31 -8.12
C MET A 247 8.06 -7.56 -6.84
N VAL A 248 9.05 -7.11 -6.08
CA VAL A 248 8.82 -6.35 -4.84
C VAL A 248 8.74 -4.84 -5.14
N ARG A 249 7.60 -4.23 -4.80
CA ARG A 249 7.32 -2.80 -5.00
C ARG A 249 7.71 -1.93 -3.80
N GLY A 250 8.78 -2.28 -3.11
CA GLY A 250 8.98 -1.81 -1.76
C GLY A 250 10.35 -2.09 -1.17
N THR A 251 10.40 -2.08 0.15
CA THR A 251 11.61 -2.39 0.90
C THR A 251 11.97 -3.87 0.77
N PRO A 252 13.24 -4.28 0.59
CA PRO A 252 13.62 -5.70 0.60
C PRO A 252 13.58 -6.31 2.01
N TYR A 253 13.32 -5.49 3.04
CA TYR A 253 13.44 -5.89 4.45
C TYR A 253 12.12 -6.43 5.06
N ASN A 254 10.97 -6.32 4.38
CA ASN A 254 9.70 -6.84 4.91
C ASN A 254 9.57 -8.36 4.66
N THR A 255 10.23 -9.14 5.50
CA THR A 255 10.38 -10.60 5.30
C THR A 255 9.57 -11.45 6.26
N GLY A 256 8.73 -10.84 7.11
CA GLY A 256 7.87 -11.58 8.04
C GLY A 256 8.55 -12.13 9.29
N ASP A 257 9.83 -11.81 9.55
CA ASP A 257 10.59 -12.35 10.69
C ASP A 257 9.87 -12.12 12.03
N CYS A 258 9.35 -10.91 12.25
CA CYS A 258 8.62 -10.59 13.48
C CYS A 258 7.26 -11.27 13.58
N LEU A 259 6.62 -11.67 12.46
CA LEU A 259 5.43 -12.51 12.50
C LEU A 259 5.80 -13.92 13.01
N GLU A 260 6.88 -14.50 12.47
CA GLU A 260 7.37 -15.82 12.89
C GLU A 260 7.83 -15.82 14.36
N ILE A 261 8.57 -14.79 14.80
CA ILE A 261 8.98 -14.64 16.20
C ILE A 261 7.75 -14.51 17.11
N ALA A 262 6.77 -13.68 16.76
CA ALA A 262 5.56 -13.51 17.58
C ALA A 262 4.76 -14.82 17.69
N MET A 263 4.56 -15.54 16.57
CA MET A 263 3.84 -16.81 16.58
C MET A 263 4.58 -17.89 17.36
N SER A 264 5.90 -17.99 17.22
CA SER A 264 6.70 -19.06 17.84
C SER A 264 7.08 -18.82 19.30
N ARG A 265 7.25 -17.56 19.73
CA ARG A 265 7.69 -17.22 21.08
C ARG A 265 6.59 -16.75 22.01
N LEU A 266 5.49 -16.25 21.46
CA LEU A 266 4.40 -15.67 22.23
C LEU A 266 3.07 -16.43 22.04
N ASP A 267 3.07 -17.47 21.21
CA ASP A 267 1.87 -18.15 20.72
C ASP A 267 0.87 -17.16 20.10
N ALA A 268 1.36 -16.10 19.44
CA ALA A 268 0.51 -15.07 18.84
C ALA A 268 -0.46 -15.66 17.81
N GLN A 269 -1.74 -15.28 17.87
CA GLN A 269 -2.77 -15.81 16.99
C GLN A 269 -2.65 -15.21 15.58
N PRO A 270 -2.43 -16.02 14.52
CA PRO A 270 -2.56 -15.56 13.14
C PRO A 270 -4.03 -15.23 12.81
N TYR A 271 -4.26 -14.17 12.06
CA TYR A 271 -5.60 -13.65 11.74
C TYR A 271 -5.61 -12.87 10.42
N GLY A 272 -6.79 -12.71 9.82
CA GLY A 272 -6.96 -12.02 8.53
C GLY A 272 -6.71 -12.91 7.31
N ASP A 273 -6.56 -12.26 6.15
CA ASP A 273 -6.40 -12.92 4.86
C ASP A 273 -4.92 -13.17 4.51
N TRP A 274 -4.38 -14.29 4.97
CA TRP A 274 -2.98 -14.68 4.67
C TRP A 274 -2.72 -14.97 3.18
N SER A 275 -3.77 -15.24 2.40
CA SER A 275 -3.71 -15.39 0.93
C SER A 275 -3.90 -14.08 0.15
N GLY A 276 -4.22 -13.01 0.88
CA GLY A 276 -4.51 -11.69 0.36
C GLY A 276 -3.29 -10.79 0.37
N CYS A 277 -3.16 -9.99 -0.69
CA CYS A 277 -2.12 -8.97 -0.78
C CYS A 277 -2.51 -7.89 -1.78
N HIS A 278 -1.92 -6.71 -1.63
CA HIS A 278 -2.00 -5.67 -2.65
C HIS A 278 -0.88 -5.84 -3.68
N ALA A 279 -1.26 -6.00 -4.95
CA ALA A 279 -0.36 -6.04 -6.10
C ALA A 279 -0.81 -5.06 -7.20
N VAL A 280 0.00 -4.83 -8.22
CA VAL A 280 -0.34 -4.00 -9.40
C VAL A 280 0.33 -4.55 -10.66
N ALA A 281 -0.17 -4.15 -11.83
CA ALA A 281 0.62 -4.18 -13.05
C ALA A 281 1.86 -3.28 -12.89
N TRP A 282 3.03 -3.87 -13.08
CA TRP A 282 4.34 -3.30 -12.82
C TRP A 282 5.22 -3.41 -14.05
N ASP A 283 6.21 -2.54 -14.18
CA ASP A 283 7.18 -2.61 -15.26
C ASP A 283 7.99 -3.92 -15.18
N ALA A 284 8.12 -4.63 -16.30
CA ALA A 284 8.80 -5.92 -16.33
C ALA A 284 10.34 -5.85 -16.34
N ASN A 285 10.91 -4.65 -16.50
CA ASN A 285 12.36 -4.45 -16.67
C ASN A 285 13.03 -3.83 -15.42
N VAL A 286 12.35 -3.84 -14.27
CA VAL A 286 12.85 -3.28 -13.00
C VAL A 286 13.50 -4.33 -12.12
N ASN A 287 14.14 -3.87 -11.03
CA ASN A 287 14.71 -4.77 -10.02
C ASN A 287 13.61 -5.67 -9.43
N PRO A 288 13.79 -7.00 -9.43
CA PRO A 288 12.77 -7.93 -8.96
C PRO A 288 12.61 -7.96 -7.43
N SER A 289 13.62 -7.54 -6.67
CA SER A 289 13.70 -7.76 -5.22
C SER A 289 13.49 -6.50 -4.39
N MET A 290 13.34 -5.33 -5.02
CA MET A 290 13.17 -4.06 -4.33
C MET A 290 12.58 -2.97 -5.23
N GLY A 291 11.89 -2.02 -4.62
CA GLY A 291 11.42 -0.81 -5.29
C GLY A 291 12.53 0.21 -5.52
N ASP A 292 12.39 1.01 -6.57
CA ASP A 292 13.28 2.13 -6.84
C ASP A 292 13.01 3.29 -5.87
N ARG A 293 14.02 3.67 -5.06
CA ARG A 293 13.86 4.72 -4.04
C ARG A 293 13.61 6.11 -4.64
N VAL A 294 13.90 6.32 -5.91
CA VAL A 294 13.63 7.58 -6.62
C VAL A 294 12.30 7.49 -7.37
N ALA A 295 12.12 6.46 -8.19
CA ALA A 295 11.10 6.39 -9.22
C ALA A 295 10.06 5.29 -9.02
N SER A 296 9.98 4.60 -7.86
CA SER A 296 9.06 3.47 -7.66
C SER A 296 7.65 3.72 -8.20
N ASN A 297 6.99 4.81 -7.80
CA ASN A 297 5.62 5.09 -8.26
C ASN A 297 5.46 5.18 -9.80
N GLU A 298 6.53 5.53 -10.52
CA GLU A 298 6.58 5.65 -11.98
C GLU A 298 6.64 4.29 -12.70
N HIS A 299 7.01 3.22 -11.99
CA HIS A 299 7.02 1.86 -12.53
C HIS A 299 5.65 1.18 -12.48
N THR A 300 4.65 1.79 -11.84
CA THR A 300 3.24 1.33 -11.95
C THR A 300 2.77 1.48 -13.39
N LYS A 301 2.05 0.48 -13.93
CA LYS A 301 1.57 0.50 -15.32
C LYS A 301 0.05 0.44 -15.38
N SER A 302 -0.54 1.61 -15.20
CA SER A 302 -1.94 1.78 -14.86
C SER A 302 -2.85 2.19 -16.04
N GLY A 303 -2.30 2.18 -17.27
CA GLY A 303 -2.95 2.64 -18.50
C GLY A 303 -3.75 1.57 -19.24
N TYR A 304 -3.84 0.36 -18.69
CA TYR A 304 -4.55 -0.77 -19.29
C TYR A 304 -6.00 -0.49 -19.69
N PRO A 305 -6.80 0.38 -19.03
CA PRO A 305 -8.19 0.61 -19.46
C PRO A 305 -8.29 1.22 -20.87
N LEU A 306 -7.27 1.98 -21.28
CA LEU A 306 -7.21 2.62 -22.59
C LEU A 306 -6.79 1.65 -23.70
N GLY A 307 -6.28 0.47 -23.37
CA GLY A 307 -5.70 -0.47 -24.33
C GLY A 307 -6.17 -1.90 -24.11
N LEU A 308 -5.32 -2.83 -24.55
CA LEU A 308 -5.48 -4.28 -24.38
C LEU A 308 -4.30 -4.86 -23.60
N MET A 309 -4.55 -5.91 -22.83
CA MET A 309 -3.53 -6.75 -22.20
C MET A 309 -3.49 -8.12 -22.87
N LEU A 310 -2.36 -8.42 -23.50
CA LEU A 310 -2.12 -9.71 -24.15
C LEU A 310 -1.01 -10.44 -23.40
N ASN A 311 -1.22 -11.71 -23.06
CA ASN A 311 -0.18 -12.55 -22.47
C ASN A 311 0.90 -12.92 -23.52
N THR A 312 1.92 -13.65 -23.08
CA THR A 312 3.02 -14.07 -23.97
C THR A 312 2.55 -15.02 -25.09
N ASP A 313 1.42 -15.71 -24.95
CA ASP A 313 0.82 -16.53 -26.02
C ASP A 313 -0.06 -15.71 -26.99
N GLY A 314 -0.06 -14.38 -26.85
CA GLY A 314 -0.77 -13.46 -27.72
C GLY A 314 -2.29 -13.42 -27.48
N ARG A 315 -2.77 -13.81 -26.30
CA ARG A 315 -4.20 -13.87 -25.96
C ARG A 315 -4.57 -12.85 -24.89
N ARG A 316 -5.79 -12.31 -24.96
CA ARG A 316 -6.38 -11.53 -23.86
C ARG A 316 -6.78 -12.45 -22.70
N PHE A 317 -6.82 -11.89 -21.50
CA PHE A 317 -7.07 -12.67 -20.27
C PHE A 317 -7.84 -11.91 -19.18
N VAL A 318 -8.14 -10.62 -19.38
CA VAL A 318 -9.08 -9.85 -18.53
C VAL A 318 -9.94 -8.92 -19.39
N ASP A 319 -11.09 -8.51 -18.88
CA ASP A 319 -11.86 -7.39 -19.42
C ASP A 319 -11.23 -6.07 -18.97
N GLU A 320 -10.34 -5.49 -19.77
CA GLU A 320 -9.65 -4.24 -19.41
C GLU A 320 -10.60 -3.05 -19.20
N GLY A 321 -11.88 -3.19 -19.57
CA GLY A 321 -12.94 -2.20 -19.39
C GLY A 321 -13.96 -2.53 -18.28
N ALA A 322 -13.71 -3.52 -17.42
CA ALA A 322 -14.71 -3.98 -16.44
C ALA A 322 -15.18 -2.88 -15.45
N ASP A 323 -14.25 -2.08 -14.95
CA ASP A 323 -14.54 -0.93 -14.08
C ASP A 323 -13.41 0.10 -14.13
N LEU A 324 -13.61 1.24 -13.47
CA LEU A 324 -12.59 2.26 -13.29
C LEU A 324 -11.35 1.64 -12.63
N ARG A 325 -10.19 2.05 -13.13
CA ARG A 325 -8.88 1.58 -12.71
C ARG A 325 -8.70 1.45 -11.20
N ASN A 326 -9.22 2.41 -10.42
CA ASN A 326 -9.13 2.43 -8.96
C ASN A 326 -9.73 1.20 -8.26
N TYR A 327 -10.59 0.43 -8.95
CA TYR A 327 -11.20 -0.79 -8.46
C TYR A 327 -10.55 -2.06 -9.04
N THR A 328 -9.90 -1.99 -10.20
CA THR A 328 -9.37 -3.17 -10.92
C THR A 328 -7.84 -3.34 -10.84
N TYR A 329 -7.07 -2.31 -10.48
CA TYR A 329 -5.60 -2.37 -10.59
C TYR A 329 -4.97 -3.51 -9.78
N ALA A 330 -5.56 -3.86 -8.64
CA ALA A 330 -5.02 -4.88 -7.75
C ALA A 330 -5.25 -6.29 -8.28
N GLU A 331 -6.47 -6.52 -8.76
CA GLU A 331 -6.87 -7.76 -9.41
C GLU A 331 -6.02 -8.00 -10.67
N TYR A 332 -5.79 -6.96 -11.48
CA TYR A 332 -5.07 -7.15 -12.75
C TYR A 332 -3.57 -7.35 -12.55
N GLY A 333 -2.97 -6.81 -11.49
CA GLY A 333 -1.62 -7.23 -11.08
C GLY A 333 -1.55 -8.73 -10.83
N ARG A 334 -2.52 -9.28 -10.08
CA ARG A 334 -2.64 -10.72 -9.84
C ARG A 334 -2.93 -11.50 -11.13
N ALA A 335 -3.79 -10.98 -12.02
CA ALA A 335 -4.11 -11.64 -13.28
C ALA A 335 -2.87 -11.75 -14.19
N VAL A 336 -2.02 -10.71 -14.23
CA VAL A 336 -0.73 -10.73 -14.94
C VAL A 336 0.21 -11.77 -14.33
N LEU A 337 0.24 -11.90 -13.00
CA LEU A 337 1.00 -12.96 -12.34
C LEU A 337 0.50 -14.36 -12.76
N GLY A 338 -0.79 -14.54 -12.99
CA GLY A 338 -1.33 -15.83 -13.46
C GLY A 338 -1.03 -16.17 -14.93
N GLN A 339 -0.44 -15.26 -15.70
CA GLN A 339 -0.14 -15.49 -17.12
C GLN A 339 1.17 -16.27 -17.34
N PRO A 340 1.36 -16.92 -18.50
CA PRO A 340 2.62 -17.58 -18.82
C PRO A 340 3.80 -16.61 -18.73
N ASP A 341 4.85 -17.05 -18.04
CA ASP A 341 6.03 -16.25 -17.64
C ASP A 341 5.76 -15.09 -16.66
N HIS A 342 4.54 -14.96 -16.13
CA HIS A 342 4.09 -13.86 -15.26
C HIS A 342 4.23 -12.48 -15.90
N VAL A 343 4.03 -12.44 -17.22
CA VAL A 343 4.22 -11.26 -18.05
C VAL A 343 3.05 -11.09 -18.99
N ALA A 344 2.72 -9.83 -19.27
CA ALA A 344 1.83 -9.44 -20.35
C ALA A 344 2.41 -8.24 -21.13
N PHE A 345 1.83 -7.96 -22.28
CA PHE A 345 2.02 -6.74 -23.05
C PHE A 345 0.76 -5.90 -22.95
N GLN A 346 0.88 -4.68 -22.43
CA GLN A 346 -0.17 -3.67 -22.61
C GLN A 346 0.03 -2.99 -23.96
N VAL A 347 -1.02 -2.87 -24.76
CA VAL A 347 -0.98 -2.40 -26.15
C VAL A 347 -1.99 -1.30 -26.39
N TRP A 348 -1.55 -0.24 -27.06
CA TRP A 348 -2.35 0.94 -27.42
C TRP A 348 -2.08 1.37 -28.85
N ASP A 349 -2.99 2.16 -29.38
CA ASP A 349 -2.87 2.81 -30.67
C ASP A 349 -2.74 4.34 -30.51
N SER A 350 -2.59 5.04 -31.64
CA SER A 350 -2.31 6.48 -31.62
C SER A 350 -3.45 7.36 -31.11
N ARG A 351 -4.68 6.86 -30.99
CA ARG A 351 -5.82 7.65 -30.46
C ARG A 351 -5.71 7.91 -28.96
N VAL A 352 -5.11 6.98 -28.23
CA VAL A 352 -5.11 6.98 -26.76
C VAL A 352 -3.72 6.97 -26.16
N ALA A 353 -2.67 6.68 -26.94
CA ALA A 353 -1.30 6.66 -26.43
C ALA A 353 -0.86 7.98 -25.79
N SER A 354 -1.33 9.13 -26.29
CA SER A 354 -1.06 10.46 -25.71
C SER A 354 -1.80 10.72 -24.40
N MET A 355 -2.82 9.91 -24.07
CA MET A 355 -3.59 10.00 -22.82
C MET A 355 -2.94 9.22 -21.68
N LEU A 356 -1.89 8.43 -21.97
CA LEU A 356 -1.12 7.73 -20.95
C LEU A 356 -0.40 8.74 -20.05
N ARG A 357 -0.31 8.40 -18.76
CA ARG A 357 0.40 9.22 -17.76
C ARG A 357 1.86 9.30 -18.12
N SER A 358 2.36 10.50 -18.40
CA SER A 358 3.76 10.72 -18.76
C SER A 358 4.71 10.26 -17.65
N GLU A 359 4.27 10.32 -16.39
CA GLU A 359 5.03 9.81 -15.24
C GLU A 359 5.30 8.31 -15.35
N GLU A 360 4.37 7.53 -15.89
CA GLU A 360 4.45 6.07 -15.97
C GLU A 360 5.01 5.57 -17.32
N TYR A 361 4.84 6.34 -18.40
CA TYR A 361 5.03 5.89 -19.79
C TYR A 361 6.05 6.67 -20.63
N ARG A 362 6.76 7.64 -20.07
CA ARG A 362 7.83 8.36 -20.80
C ARG A 362 9.04 7.46 -21.11
N GLU A 363 9.74 7.80 -22.19
CA GLU A 363 10.85 7.00 -22.75
C GLU A 363 12.00 6.78 -21.76
N GLU A 364 12.24 7.73 -20.87
CA GLU A 364 13.29 7.64 -19.87
C GLU A 364 12.96 6.63 -18.74
N ARG A 365 11.72 6.15 -18.67
CA ARG A 365 11.23 5.30 -17.57
C ARG A 365 10.80 3.91 -17.97
N VAL A 366 10.31 3.75 -19.18
CA VAL A 366 9.83 2.46 -19.67
C VAL A 366 10.33 2.21 -21.08
N GLU A 367 10.63 0.95 -21.36
CA GLU A 367 10.88 0.51 -22.71
C GLU A 367 9.59 0.58 -23.54
N ARG A 368 9.51 1.56 -24.43
CA ARG A 368 8.40 1.74 -25.36
C ARG A 368 8.67 0.94 -26.64
N ILE A 369 7.83 -0.06 -26.91
CA ILE A 369 7.89 -0.85 -28.14
C ILE A 369 6.93 -0.22 -29.13
N THR A 370 7.44 0.50 -30.14
CA THR A 370 6.60 1.20 -31.12
C THR A 370 6.69 0.59 -32.51
N ALA A 371 5.60 0.65 -33.27
CA ALA A 371 5.53 0.13 -34.65
C ALA A 371 4.42 0.81 -35.44
N ASN A 372 4.49 0.80 -36.77
CA ASN A 372 3.46 1.40 -37.64
C ASN A 372 2.34 0.42 -38.01
N SER A 373 2.54 -0.88 -37.76
CA SER A 373 1.54 -1.95 -37.97
C SER A 373 1.53 -2.92 -36.79
N ILE A 374 0.42 -3.67 -36.63
CA ILE A 374 0.30 -4.71 -35.60
C ILE A 374 1.24 -5.88 -35.87
N GLU A 375 1.48 -6.20 -37.14
CA GLU A 375 2.42 -7.24 -37.59
C GLU A 375 3.86 -6.88 -37.19
N GLU A 376 4.29 -5.65 -37.45
CA GLU A 376 5.61 -5.14 -37.02
C GLU A 376 5.70 -5.08 -35.49
N LEU A 377 4.63 -4.65 -34.80
CA LEU A 377 4.60 -4.63 -33.34
C LEU A 377 4.81 -6.03 -32.77
N SER A 378 4.14 -7.04 -33.34
CA SER A 378 4.29 -8.44 -32.91
C SER A 378 5.72 -8.96 -33.08
N GLU A 379 6.42 -8.56 -34.14
CA GLU A 379 7.83 -8.91 -34.38
C GLU A 379 8.73 -8.29 -33.30
N LYS A 380 8.51 -7.02 -32.96
CA LYS A 380 9.29 -6.34 -31.90
C LYS A 380 8.99 -6.89 -30.51
N CYS A 381 7.76 -7.34 -30.26
CA CYS A 381 7.38 -8.01 -29.01
C CYS A 381 7.94 -9.44 -28.92
N LEU A 382 8.13 -10.16 -30.04
CA LEU A 382 8.77 -11.48 -30.07
C LEU A 382 10.19 -11.43 -29.48
N ALA A 383 10.96 -10.41 -29.85
CA ALA A 383 12.29 -10.17 -29.28
C ALA A 383 12.29 -9.88 -27.77
N ARG A 384 11.11 -9.66 -27.16
CA ARG A 384 10.90 -9.31 -25.75
C ARG A 384 10.09 -10.35 -24.98
N GLY A 385 9.87 -11.53 -25.55
CA GLY A 385 9.25 -12.66 -24.88
C GLY A 385 7.81 -12.96 -25.28
N LEU A 386 7.26 -12.32 -26.33
CA LEU A 386 6.04 -12.84 -26.98
C LEU A 386 6.39 -14.19 -27.63
N ARG A 387 5.58 -15.22 -27.38
CA ARG A 387 5.77 -16.59 -27.88
C ARG A 387 5.01 -16.88 -29.16
N ASN A 388 3.82 -16.29 -29.32
CA ASN A 388 2.97 -16.55 -30.48
C ASN A 388 2.47 -15.25 -31.15
N ARG A 389 3.17 -14.87 -32.23
CA ARG A 389 2.83 -13.69 -33.03
C ARG A 389 1.52 -13.81 -33.78
N ALA A 390 1.24 -14.99 -34.34
CA ALA A 390 0.01 -15.22 -35.10
C ALA A 390 -1.23 -15.00 -34.21
N ASN A 391 -1.22 -15.56 -33.00
CA ASN A 391 -2.27 -15.33 -32.01
C ASN A 391 -2.37 -13.86 -31.60
N PHE A 392 -1.24 -13.18 -31.38
CA PHE A 392 -1.25 -11.76 -31.01
C PHE A 392 -1.95 -10.90 -32.07
N VAL A 393 -1.59 -11.08 -33.34
CA VAL A 393 -2.20 -10.36 -34.47
C VAL A 393 -3.68 -10.75 -34.60
N GLN A 394 -4.00 -12.04 -34.53
CA GLN A 394 -5.36 -12.54 -34.68
C GLN A 394 -6.29 -12.05 -33.55
N THR A 395 -5.84 -12.07 -32.30
CA THR A 395 -6.59 -11.56 -31.15
C THR A 395 -6.95 -10.08 -31.31
N ILE A 396 -6.03 -9.25 -31.81
CA ILE A 396 -6.29 -7.83 -32.05
C ILE A 396 -7.28 -7.65 -33.21
N ARG A 397 -7.19 -8.47 -34.27
CA ARG A 397 -8.15 -8.46 -35.38
C ARG A 397 -9.56 -8.84 -34.92
N ASP A 398 -9.70 -9.95 -34.19
CA ASP A 398 -10.98 -10.39 -33.65
C ASP A 398 -11.60 -9.36 -32.69
N TYR A 399 -10.77 -8.73 -31.86
CA TYR A 399 -11.19 -7.62 -31.01
C TYR A 399 -11.70 -6.43 -31.85
N ASN A 400 -10.96 -6.01 -32.88
CA ASN A 400 -11.37 -4.90 -33.74
C ASN A 400 -12.70 -5.19 -34.44
N GLU A 401 -12.87 -6.40 -34.98
CA GLU A 401 -14.13 -6.86 -35.58
C GLU A 401 -15.30 -6.79 -34.60
N ALA A 402 -15.11 -7.23 -33.34
CA ALA A 402 -16.14 -7.14 -32.31
C ALA A 402 -16.50 -5.68 -31.94
N VAL A 403 -15.51 -4.78 -31.91
CA VAL A 403 -15.77 -3.34 -31.72
C VAL A 403 -16.57 -2.76 -32.87
N TYR A 404 -16.25 -3.10 -34.13
CA TYR A 404 -17.02 -2.61 -35.28
C TYR A 404 -18.44 -3.18 -35.28
N ALA A 405 -18.61 -4.46 -34.96
CA ALA A 405 -19.92 -5.11 -34.86
C ALA A 405 -20.81 -4.43 -33.80
N ASN A 406 -20.28 -4.17 -32.60
CA ASN A 406 -21.01 -3.44 -31.56
C ASN A 406 -21.39 -2.01 -32.00
N ARG A 407 -20.49 -1.31 -32.69
CA ARG A 407 -20.76 0.05 -33.21
C ARG A 407 -21.86 0.05 -34.28
N GLN A 408 -21.90 -0.97 -35.12
CA GLN A 408 -22.98 -1.13 -36.11
C GLN A 408 -24.32 -1.38 -35.41
N GLU A 409 -24.37 -2.27 -34.43
CA GLU A 409 -25.58 -2.60 -33.66
C GLU A 409 -26.10 -1.41 -32.84
N THR A 410 -25.19 -0.57 -32.32
CA THR A 410 -25.51 0.63 -31.53
C THR A 410 -25.59 1.90 -32.38
N SER A 411 -25.56 1.81 -33.71
CA SER A 411 -25.53 2.98 -34.61
C SER A 411 -26.72 3.94 -34.45
N SER A 412 -27.87 3.44 -34.00
CA SER A 412 -29.06 4.26 -33.69
C SER A 412 -28.91 5.10 -32.42
N CYS A 413 -27.98 4.76 -31.53
CA CYS A 413 -27.66 5.48 -30.31
C CYS A 413 -26.14 5.43 -30.05
N PRO A 414 -25.34 6.19 -30.83
CA PRO A 414 -23.88 6.10 -30.80
C PRO A 414 -23.33 6.60 -29.46
N ARG A 415 -22.54 5.75 -28.81
CA ARG A 415 -21.82 6.09 -27.57
C ARG A 415 -20.57 6.91 -27.90
N LYS A 416 -20.19 7.80 -26.98
CA LYS A 416 -18.97 8.61 -27.11
C LYS A 416 -17.92 8.11 -26.14
N PHE A 417 -16.67 8.08 -26.59
CA PHE A 417 -15.55 7.73 -25.73
C PHE A 417 -15.40 8.75 -24.61
N ASN A 418 -15.40 8.27 -23.37
CA ASN A 418 -15.15 9.10 -22.20
C ASN A 418 -14.38 8.29 -21.13
N PRO A 419 -13.08 8.55 -20.94
CA PRO A 419 -12.24 7.78 -20.01
C PRO A 419 -12.59 8.01 -18.53
N ALA A 420 -13.41 9.01 -18.22
CA ALA A 420 -13.76 9.38 -16.85
C ALA A 420 -15.01 8.65 -16.30
N ILE A 421 -15.79 8.01 -17.18
CA ILE A 421 -17.00 7.25 -16.81
C ILE A 421 -17.00 5.89 -17.51
N ARG A 422 -17.83 4.97 -17.02
CA ARG A 422 -18.16 3.75 -17.77
C ARG A 422 -19.01 4.14 -18.98
N ASP A 423 -18.34 4.39 -20.11
CA ASP A 423 -18.92 4.95 -21.33
C ASP A 423 -19.72 3.94 -22.15
N GLY A 424 -19.62 2.66 -21.80
CA GLY A 424 -20.29 1.56 -22.46
C GLY A 424 -19.81 1.30 -23.89
N LEU A 425 -18.72 1.91 -24.36
CA LEU A 425 -18.10 1.45 -25.61
C LEU A 425 -17.57 0.04 -25.38
N SER A 426 -18.13 -0.96 -26.08
CA SER A 426 -17.86 -2.36 -25.76
C SER A 426 -17.58 -3.22 -27.00
N THR A 427 -17.13 -4.45 -26.76
CA THR A 427 -17.05 -5.52 -27.76
C THR A 427 -18.24 -6.47 -27.70
N LEU A 428 -19.27 -6.16 -26.90
CA LEU A 428 -20.45 -7.01 -26.75
C LEU A 428 -21.37 -6.81 -27.94
N SER A 429 -21.40 -7.79 -28.84
CA SER A 429 -22.25 -7.76 -30.03
C SER A 429 -22.95 -9.10 -30.22
N SER A 430 -24.16 -9.05 -30.77
CA SER A 430 -24.92 -10.25 -31.14
C SER A 430 -24.31 -11.02 -32.32
N SER A 431 -23.54 -10.33 -33.17
CA SER A 431 -22.98 -10.87 -34.41
C SER A 431 -21.51 -11.26 -34.31
N LYS A 432 -20.74 -10.72 -33.37
CA LYS A 432 -19.35 -11.11 -33.08
C LYS A 432 -19.08 -11.03 -31.58
N SER A 433 -18.48 -12.08 -31.03
CA SER A 433 -18.05 -12.12 -29.63
C SER A 433 -16.54 -12.33 -29.51
N VAL A 434 -15.98 -11.81 -28.43
CA VAL A 434 -14.61 -12.07 -27.98
C VAL A 434 -14.64 -12.36 -26.49
N ASP A 435 -13.78 -13.26 -26.04
CA ASP A 435 -13.66 -13.67 -24.65
C ASP A 435 -12.22 -13.40 -24.15
N PRO A 436 -12.03 -12.66 -23.05
CA PRO A 436 -13.05 -11.88 -22.33
C PRO A 436 -13.64 -10.75 -23.18
N PRO A 437 -14.84 -10.23 -22.90
CA PRO A 437 -15.30 -9.00 -23.54
C PRO A 437 -14.43 -7.81 -23.09
N LYS A 438 -14.55 -6.67 -23.77
CA LYS A 438 -14.19 -5.36 -23.21
C LYS A 438 -15.48 -4.58 -23.03
N THR A 439 -15.89 -4.31 -21.78
CA THR A 439 -17.23 -3.77 -21.50
C THR A 439 -17.34 -2.25 -21.57
N ASN A 440 -16.22 -1.54 -21.43
CA ASN A 440 -16.13 -0.07 -21.55
C ASN A 440 -14.83 0.35 -22.26
N TRP A 441 -14.81 1.57 -22.78
CA TRP A 441 -13.67 2.19 -23.47
C TRP A 441 -13.15 1.39 -24.66
N ALA A 442 -13.98 0.54 -25.27
CA ALA A 442 -13.59 -0.29 -26.41
C ALA A 442 -13.48 0.55 -27.69
N LEU A 443 -12.24 0.96 -27.96
CA LEU A 443 -11.82 1.52 -29.24
C LEU A 443 -11.16 0.41 -30.05
N PRO A 444 -11.34 0.32 -31.40
CA PRO A 444 -10.50 -0.57 -32.19
C PRO A 444 -9.04 -0.19 -32.00
N LEU A 445 -8.13 -1.07 -32.39
CA LEU A 445 -6.68 -0.95 -32.28
C LEU A 445 -6.14 -1.11 -33.71
N ASP A 446 -6.48 -0.15 -34.57
CA ASP A 446 -6.30 -0.18 -36.03
C ASP A 446 -5.60 1.09 -36.58
N LYS A 447 -5.16 2.03 -35.73
CA LYS A 447 -4.47 3.26 -36.15
C LYS A 447 -3.07 3.37 -35.56
N GLY A 448 -2.06 3.21 -36.40
CA GLY A 448 -0.66 3.44 -36.04
C GLY A 448 -0.34 4.91 -35.75
N PRO A 449 0.84 5.21 -35.17
CA PRO A 449 1.76 4.24 -34.59
C PRO A 449 1.15 3.55 -33.35
N PHE A 450 1.47 2.28 -33.19
CA PHE A 450 1.10 1.47 -32.03
C PHE A 450 2.20 1.51 -30.99
N LEU A 451 1.82 1.34 -29.73
CA LEU A 451 2.70 1.26 -28.57
C LEU A 451 2.40 -0.02 -27.80
N ALA A 452 3.44 -0.77 -27.44
CA ALA A 452 3.37 -1.83 -26.44
C ALA A 452 4.37 -1.59 -25.31
N VAL A 453 3.99 -2.01 -24.10
CA VAL A 453 4.83 -2.03 -22.90
C VAL A 453 4.74 -3.40 -22.25
N LYS A 454 5.88 -3.99 -21.92
CA LYS A 454 5.97 -5.26 -21.20
C LYS A 454 5.75 -5.03 -19.70
N VAL A 455 4.78 -5.73 -19.13
CA VAL A 455 4.38 -5.61 -17.72
C VAL A 455 4.42 -6.95 -17.00
N THR A 456 4.57 -6.90 -15.68
CA THR A 456 4.53 -8.03 -14.75
C THR A 456 3.69 -7.65 -13.52
N CYS A 457 3.78 -8.45 -12.45
CA CYS A 457 3.12 -8.20 -11.17
C CYS A 457 4.10 -7.67 -10.13
N GLY A 458 3.77 -6.53 -9.51
CA GLY A 458 4.50 -5.97 -8.37
C GLY A 458 3.69 -6.10 -7.08
N ILE A 459 4.16 -6.87 -6.11
CA ILE A 459 3.56 -7.01 -4.76
C ILE A 459 4.00 -5.85 -3.85
N THR A 460 3.07 -5.40 -2.99
CA THR A 460 3.29 -4.23 -2.11
C THR A 460 3.25 -4.59 -0.64
N PHE A 461 2.20 -5.27 -0.18
CA PHE A 461 2.02 -5.67 1.21
C PHE A 461 0.96 -6.76 1.31
N THR A 462 0.96 -7.47 2.43
CA THR A 462 0.11 -8.64 2.71
C THR A 462 -1.01 -8.29 3.68
N PHE A 463 -2.15 -8.97 3.57
CA PHE A 463 -3.35 -8.68 4.39
C PHE A 463 -3.46 -9.54 5.66
N GLY A 464 -2.78 -10.69 5.68
CA GLY A 464 -2.69 -11.56 6.85
C GLY A 464 -1.66 -11.05 7.86
N GLY A 465 -1.97 -11.23 9.14
CA GLY A 465 -1.14 -10.79 10.25
C GLY A 465 -1.58 -11.41 11.57
N LEU A 466 -1.46 -10.66 12.66
CA LEU A 466 -1.78 -11.11 14.02
C LEU A 466 -3.14 -10.56 14.49
N LYS A 467 -3.88 -11.36 15.26
CA LYS A 467 -5.09 -10.89 15.97
C LYS A 467 -4.69 -9.96 17.09
N LEU A 468 -5.35 -8.82 17.18
CA LEU A 468 -5.17 -7.87 18.29
C LEU A 468 -6.46 -7.69 19.09
N SER A 469 -6.28 -7.27 20.34
CA SER A 469 -7.34 -6.60 21.11
C SER A 469 -7.65 -5.27 20.44
N ALA A 470 -8.89 -5.07 20.01
CA ALA A 470 -9.36 -3.81 19.44
C ALA A 470 -9.12 -2.64 20.42
N ASP A 471 -9.35 -2.89 21.70
CA ASP A 471 -9.16 -1.89 22.75
C ASP A 471 -7.70 -1.44 22.84
N THR A 472 -6.73 -2.33 23.02
CA THR A 472 -5.35 -1.91 23.36
C THR A 472 -4.31 -2.07 22.25
N SER A 473 -4.65 -2.69 21.13
CA SER A 473 -3.69 -3.19 20.13
C SER A 473 -2.70 -4.23 20.69
N GLN A 474 -3.01 -4.86 21.83
CA GLN A 474 -2.25 -5.99 22.36
C GLN A 474 -2.45 -7.22 21.49
N ILE A 475 -1.38 -7.99 21.30
CA ILE A 475 -1.43 -9.25 20.55
C ILE A 475 -2.26 -10.26 21.33
N ILE A 476 -3.14 -11.00 20.66
CA ILE A 476 -3.95 -12.08 21.27
C ILE A 476 -3.20 -13.40 21.19
N ASN A 477 -3.20 -14.14 22.30
CA ASN A 477 -2.64 -15.48 22.40
C ASN A 477 -3.58 -16.52 21.77
N SER A 478 -3.05 -17.38 20.93
CA SER A 478 -3.79 -18.41 20.19
C SER A 478 -4.35 -19.54 21.06
N ILE A 479 -3.73 -19.81 22.21
CA ILE A 479 -4.09 -20.92 23.10
C ILE A 479 -5.25 -20.53 24.01
N ASN A 480 -5.19 -19.34 24.61
CA ASN A 480 -6.16 -18.92 25.64
C ASN A 480 -7.07 -17.76 25.22
N GLY A 481 -6.85 -17.16 24.04
CA GLY A 481 -7.65 -16.05 23.51
C GLY A 481 -7.50 -14.74 24.28
N LYS A 482 -6.53 -14.61 25.18
CA LYS A 482 -6.30 -13.41 26.00
C LYS A 482 -5.18 -12.54 25.42
N PRO A 483 -5.20 -11.22 25.71
CA PRO A 483 -4.08 -10.35 25.39
C PRO A 483 -2.77 -10.80 26.05
N ILE A 484 -1.67 -10.76 25.29
CA ILE A 484 -0.33 -11.11 25.76
C ILE A 484 0.28 -9.90 26.47
N PRO A 485 0.55 -9.98 27.79
CA PRO A 485 0.99 -8.82 28.56
C PRO A 485 2.31 -8.22 28.03
N GLY A 486 2.26 -6.94 27.69
CA GLY A 486 3.44 -6.17 27.26
C GLY A 486 3.79 -6.28 25.78
N PHE A 487 3.01 -7.03 24.99
CA PHE A 487 3.24 -7.14 23.55
C PHE A 487 2.08 -6.52 22.76
N TYR A 488 2.42 -5.58 21.90
CA TYR A 488 1.51 -4.83 21.07
C TYR A 488 1.94 -4.95 19.60
N CYS A 489 1.01 -4.69 18.69
CA CYS A 489 1.30 -4.76 17.26
C CYS A 489 0.50 -3.70 16.49
N CYS A 490 1.04 -3.23 15.37
CA CYS A 490 0.39 -2.25 14.50
C CYS A 490 0.95 -2.30 13.07
N GLY A 491 0.35 -1.51 12.16
CA GLY A 491 0.73 -1.49 10.75
C GLY A 491 0.33 -2.77 10.03
N GLU A 492 1.09 -3.16 9.00
CA GLU A 492 0.78 -4.33 8.16
C GLU A 492 0.99 -5.69 8.88
N MET A 493 1.46 -5.68 10.13
CA MET A 493 1.44 -6.87 10.99
C MET A 493 0.06 -7.16 11.59
N LEU A 494 -0.87 -6.20 11.54
CA LEU A 494 -2.26 -6.36 11.98
C LEU A 494 -3.04 -7.19 10.94
N GLY A 495 -3.60 -8.31 11.38
CA GLY A 495 -4.57 -9.07 10.58
C GLY A 495 -5.99 -8.58 10.77
N GLY A 496 -6.83 -8.75 9.75
CA GLY A 496 -8.29 -8.67 9.87
C GLY A 496 -8.95 -7.37 9.39
N LEU A 497 -8.19 -6.36 8.95
CA LEU A 497 -8.79 -5.18 8.32
C LEU A 497 -9.09 -5.37 6.84
N PHE A 498 -8.17 -6.01 6.10
CA PHE A 498 -8.25 -6.10 4.65
C PHE A 498 -8.37 -7.56 4.22
N TYR A 499 -9.18 -7.80 3.19
CA TYR A 499 -9.45 -9.11 2.61
C TYR A 499 -9.68 -8.90 1.13
N HIS A 500 -9.14 -9.76 0.26
CA HIS A 500 -9.26 -9.65 -1.20
C HIS A 500 -8.69 -8.35 -1.82
N ASN A 501 -9.13 -7.17 -1.38
CA ASN A 501 -8.63 -5.84 -1.72
C ASN A 501 -8.63 -4.91 -0.47
N TYR A 502 -8.35 -3.63 -0.65
CA TYR A 502 -8.43 -2.62 0.41
C TYR A 502 -8.82 -1.24 -0.13
N PRO A 503 -9.49 -0.37 0.66
CA PRO A 503 -9.74 0.99 0.23
C PRO A 503 -8.42 1.74 0.15
N GLY A 504 -8.04 2.24 -1.03
CA GLY A 504 -6.78 2.97 -1.18
C GLY A 504 -6.59 4.06 -0.11
N GLY A 505 -5.37 4.21 0.38
CA GLY A 505 -5.02 5.16 1.46
C GLY A 505 -5.35 4.71 2.88
N SER A 506 -6.16 3.64 3.07
CA SER A 506 -6.49 3.14 4.41
C SER A 506 -5.33 2.42 5.10
N GLY A 507 -4.34 1.91 4.35
CA GLY A 507 -3.14 1.27 4.94
C GLY A 507 -2.29 2.22 5.78
N LEU A 508 -2.03 3.44 5.28
CA LEU A 508 -1.33 4.47 6.06
C LEU A 508 -2.18 4.95 7.24
N THR A 509 -3.49 5.13 7.03
CA THR A 509 -4.42 5.49 8.11
C THR A 509 -4.42 4.43 9.21
N SER A 510 -4.50 3.15 8.86
CA SER A 510 -4.45 2.02 9.80
C SER A 510 -3.14 2.00 10.57
N GLY A 511 -2.00 2.12 9.88
CA GLY A 511 -0.70 2.20 10.54
C GLY A 511 -0.63 3.33 11.56
N ALA A 512 -1.20 4.51 11.24
CA ALA A 512 -1.21 5.64 12.16
C ALA A 512 -2.17 5.43 13.34
N VAL A 513 -3.41 4.99 13.09
CA VAL A 513 -4.44 4.78 14.14
C VAL A 513 -3.97 3.73 15.14
N PHE A 514 -3.63 2.54 14.66
CA PHE A 514 -3.21 1.44 15.54
C PHE A 514 -1.80 1.66 16.09
N GLY A 515 -0.92 2.36 15.37
CA GLY A 515 0.37 2.81 15.92
C GLY A 515 0.18 3.72 17.12
N ARG A 516 -0.69 4.73 17.01
CA ARG A 516 -0.95 5.69 18.08
C ARG A 516 -1.56 5.00 19.29
N ARG A 517 -2.54 4.11 19.09
CA ARG A 517 -3.15 3.29 20.15
C ARG A 517 -2.12 2.40 20.85
N ALA A 518 -1.29 1.68 20.09
CA ALA A 518 -0.26 0.81 20.66
C ALA A 518 0.75 1.59 21.52
N GLY A 519 1.17 2.77 21.07
CA GLY A 519 2.04 3.67 21.84
C GLY A 519 1.42 4.11 23.18
N GLN A 520 0.16 4.56 23.15
CA GLN A 520 -0.59 4.93 24.36
C GLN A 520 -0.72 3.77 25.34
N ALA A 521 -1.09 2.59 24.83
CA ALA A 521 -1.32 1.42 25.67
C ALA A 521 -0.02 0.91 26.29
N ALA A 522 1.08 0.88 25.52
CA ALA A 522 2.41 0.51 26.00
C ALA A 522 2.91 1.47 27.10
N ALA A 523 2.81 2.78 26.89
CA ALA A 523 3.22 3.77 27.89
C ALA A 523 2.44 3.65 29.20
N ARG A 524 1.12 3.44 29.14
CA ARG A 524 0.33 3.24 30.36
C ARG A 524 0.69 1.97 31.12
N ARG A 525 1.14 0.91 30.42
CA ARG A 525 1.68 -0.28 31.08
C ARG A 525 2.94 0.07 31.86
N VAL A 526 3.88 0.79 31.23
CA VAL A 526 5.11 1.26 31.88
C VAL A 526 4.79 2.05 33.14
N LEU A 527 3.86 3.01 33.05
CA LEU A 527 3.44 3.83 34.18
C LEU A 527 2.79 3.01 35.30
N ALA A 528 1.95 2.02 34.97
CA ALA A 528 1.33 1.15 35.96
C ALA A 528 2.36 0.32 36.73
N ILE A 529 3.37 -0.23 36.03
CA ILE A 529 4.48 -0.99 36.63
C ILE A 529 5.29 -0.09 37.56
N ARG A 530 5.66 1.12 37.11
CA ARG A 530 6.38 2.11 37.93
C ARG A 530 5.62 2.52 39.19
N GLN A 531 4.28 2.53 39.13
CA GLN A 531 3.40 2.85 40.27
C GLN A 531 3.04 1.64 41.14
N GLY A 532 3.54 0.43 40.84
CA GLY A 532 3.20 -0.80 41.55
C GLY A 532 1.73 -1.23 41.42
N ARG A 533 1.02 -0.77 40.39
CA ARG A 533 -0.41 -1.07 40.15
C ARG A 533 -0.59 -2.20 39.14
N SER A 534 -1.63 -3.03 39.29
CA SER A 534 -2.00 -3.98 38.24
C SER A 534 -2.57 -3.23 37.03
N TYR A 535 -2.06 -3.49 35.83
CA TYR A 535 -2.54 -2.85 34.60
C TYR A 535 -3.91 -3.42 34.17
N PRO A 536 -4.98 -2.61 34.08
CA PRO A 536 -6.33 -3.10 33.81
C PRO A 536 -6.63 -3.43 32.34
N GLY A 537 -5.69 -3.22 31.40
CA GLY A 537 -5.84 -3.70 30.02
C GLY A 537 -6.89 -2.99 29.16
N LYS A 538 -7.38 -1.80 29.54
CA LYS A 538 -8.38 -1.03 28.76
C LYS A 538 -7.89 0.38 28.40
N LEU A 539 -8.28 0.88 27.22
CA LEU A 539 -7.79 2.15 26.63
C LEU A 539 -8.64 3.36 27.00
#